data_AF-A0A2I1H2V4-F1
#
_entry.id   AF-A0A2I1H2V4-F1
#
_cell.length_a   1.000
_cell.length_b   1.000
_cell.length_c   1.000
_cell.angle_alpha   90.00
_cell.angle_beta   90.00
_cell.angle_gamma   90.00
#
_symmetry.space_group_name_H-M   'P 1'
#
loop_
_entity.id
_entity.type
_entity.pdbx_description
1 polymer ?
#
loop_
_entity_poly.entity_id
_entity_poly.type
_entity_poly.pdbx_seq_one_letter_code
_entity_poly.pdbx_strand_id
1 'polypeptide(L)'
;MNIQGNRNILKNLMENININNLYNLSYNSNMFAARFRNGKRATGRGLMQQIIYQEARRLQMISNHYVIIMATKRIWHRSTRSQRQIFIDSAHEINRINDRNRRRIMDVNVNADTLNRISQINIQQVDTTFEKDIYNGVQFDQVDLFLPWEFPESAFP
;
A
#
# COMPACT_ATOMS: atom_id res chain seq x y z
N MET A 1 -17.91 25.55 22.38
CA MET A 1 -18.37 25.22 20.99
C MET A 1 -19.76 25.83 20.80
N ASN A 2 -19.95 26.79 19.87
CA ASN A 2 -21.23 27.50 19.71
C ASN A 2 -22.25 26.62 18.97
N ILE A 3 -23.16 26.00 19.74
CA ILE A 3 -24.18 25.07 19.24
C ILE A 3 -25.14 25.77 18.26
N GLN A 4 -25.47 27.04 18.49
CA GLN A 4 -26.39 27.79 17.65
C GLN A 4 -25.78 28.12 16.28
N GLY A 5 -24.50 28.50 16.25
CA GLY A 5 -23.75 28.70 15.01
C GLY A 5 -23.71 27.43 14.15
N ASN A 6 -23.42 26.28 14.77
CA ASN A 6 -23.40 24.99 14.05
C ASN A 6 -24.78 24.60 13.48
N ARG A 7 -25.88 24.93 14.16
CA ARG A 7 -27.24 24.66 13.66
C ARG A 7 -27.56 25.48 12.42
N ASN A 8 -27.18 26.75 12.39
CA ASN A 8 -27.41 27.63 11.24
C ASN A 8 -26.59 27.19 10.03
N ILE A 9 -25.31 26.83 10.22
CA ILE A 9 -24.46 26.32 9.14
C ILE A 9 -25.03 25.00 8.59
N LEU A 10 -25.49 24.10 9.47
CA LEU A 10 -26.12 22.85 9.05
C LEU A 10 -27.41 23.08 8.26
N LYS A 11 -28.25 24.03 8.70
CA LYS A 11 -29.49 24.38 7.99
C LYS A 11 -29.16 24.90 6.59
N ASN A 12 -28.28 25.89 6.49
CA ASN A 12 -27.89 26.46 5.20
C ASN A 12 -27.26 25.40 4.29
N LEU A 13 -26.42 24.51 4.81
CA LEU A 13 -25.79 23.44 4.02
C LEU A 13 -26.85 22.49 3.44
N MET A 14 -27.83 22.11 4.26
CA MET A 14 -28.91 21.22 3.83
C MET A 14 -29.84 21.85 2.79
N GLU A 15 -30.00 23.17 2.81
CA GLU A 15 -30.80 23.93 1.83
C GLU A 15 -30.08 24.10 0.49
N ASN A 16 -28.75 24.13 0.50
CA ASN A 16 -27.93 24.42 -0.70
C ASN A 16 -27.24 23.20 -1.30
N ILE A 17 -27.21 22.06 -0.61
CA ILE A 17 -26.68 20.81 -1.16
C ILE A 17 -27.53 20.37 -2.33
N ASN A 18 -26.89 20.17 -3.49
CA ASN A 18 -27.54 19.54 -4.62
C ASN A 18 -27.53 18.02 -4.42
N ILE A 19 -28.64 17.50 -3.88
CA ILE A 19 -28.82 16.07 -3.61
C ILE A 19 -28.70 15.24 -4.89
N ASN A 20 -29.14 15.76 -6.05
CA ASN A 20 -29.02 15.06 -7.32
C ASN A 20 -27.56 14.91 -7.74
N ASN A 21 -26.73 15.93 -7.50
CA ASN A 21 -25.28 15.84 -7.72
C ASN A 21 -24.60 14.82 -6.79
N LEU A 22 -25.14 14.56 -5.59
CA LEU A 22 -24.61 13.51 -4.71
C LEU A 22 -24.71 12.11 -5.35
N TYR A 23 -25.72 11.89 -6.21
CA TYR A 23 -25.99 10.61 -6.86
C TYR A 23 -25.50 10.54 -8.32
N ASN A 24 -25.31 11.69 -8.98
CA ASN A 24 -24.89 11.81 -10.39
C ASN A 24 -23.37 11.88 -10.62
N LEU A 25 -22.55 11.85 -9.57
CA LEU A 25 -21.10 11.80 -9.75
C LEU A 25 -20.71 10.43 -10.29
N SER A 26 -20.60 10.33 -11.62
CA SER A 26 -20.00 9.24 -12.37
C SER A 26 -18.71 8.81 -11.65
N TYR A 27 -18.81 7.69 -10.94
CA TYR A 27 -17.87 7.29 -9.90
C TYR A 27 -16.50 6.98 -10.49
N ASN A 28 -15.57 7.94 -10.43
CA ASN A 28 -14.17 7.63 -10.64
C ASN A 28 -13.63 6.95 -9.38
N SER A 29 -13.88 5.64 -9.26
CA SER A 29 -13.45 4.79 -8.15
C SER A 29 -11.94 4.90 -7.89
N ASN A 30 -11.14 5.18 -8.93
CA ASN A 30 -9.69 5.38 -8.79
C ASN A 30 -9.35 6.66 -8.01
N MET A 31 -10.07 7.76 -8.23
CA MET A 31 -9.86 9.03 -7.52
C MET A 31 -10.15 8.89 -6.02
N PHE A 32 -11.19 8.14 -5.65
CA PHE A 32 -11.53 7.90 -4.25
C PHE A 32 -10.69 6.81 -3.60
N ALA A 33 -10.28 5.78 -4.33
CA ALA A 33 -9.37 4.73 -3.83
C ALA A 33 -8.13 5.31 -3.14
N ALA A 34 -7.53 6.34 -3.75
CA ALA A 34 -6.40 7.08 -3.16
C ALA A 34 -6.72 7.71 -1.78
N ARG A 35 -7.96 8.15 -1.54
CA ARG A 35 -8.38 8.76 -0.27
C ARG A 35 -8.64 7.73 0.84
N PHE A 36 -8.86 6.47 0.48
CA PHE A 36 -9.08 5.36 1.42
C PHE A 36 -7.86 4.44 1.57
N ARG A 37 -6.70 4.80 1.00
CA ARG A 37 -5.46 3.99 0.97
C ARG A 37 -4.91 3.61 2.35
N ASN A 38 -5.19 4.37 3.40
CA ASN A 38 -4.60 4.18 4.73
C ASN A 38 -5.30 3.11 5.58
N GLY A 39 -5.70 1.99 4.97
CA GLY A 39 -6.30 0.84 5.67
C GLY A 39 -7.74 1.04 6.15
N LYS A 40 -8.33 2.22 5.98
CA LYS A 40 -9.74 2.46 6.30
C LYS A 40 -10.61 1.98 5.14
N ARG A 41 -11.41 0.93 5.37
CA ARG A 41 -12.38 0.43 4.38
C ARG A 41 -13.36 1.55 4.03
N ALA A 42 -13.59 1.74 2.74
CA ALA A 42 -14.66 2.60 2.26
C ALA A 42 -16.01 2.01 2.70
N THR A 43 -16.92 2.87 3.15
CA THR A 43 -18.32 2.52 3.44
C THR A 43 -19.22 3.48 2.68
N GLY A 44 -20.44 3.07 2.33
CA GLY A 44 -21.35 3.94 1.59
C GLY A 44 -21.61 5.26 2.32
N ARG A 45 -21.78 5.22 3.64
CA ARG A 45 -21.94 6.44 4.46
C ARG A 45 -20.67 7.29 4.51
N GLY A 46 -19.49 6.66 4.55
CA GLY A 46 -18.20 7.36 4.49
C GLY A 46 -17.98 8.06 3.15
N LEU A 47 -18.42 7.45 2.03
CA LEU A 47 -18.40 8.09 0.71
C LEU A 47 -19.35 9.29 0.67
N MET A 48 -20.59 9.12 1.12
CA MET A 48 -21.53 10.23 1.22
C MET A 48 -20.96 11.39 2.06
N GLN A 49 -20.28 11.09 3.18
CA GLN A 49 -19.62 12.10 4.00
C GLN A 49 -18.54 12.87 3.22
N GLN A 50 -17.72 12.18 2.44
CA GLN A 50 -16.70 12.81 1.61
C GLN A 50 -17.29 13.72 0.54
N ILE A 51 -18.40 13.33 -0.09
CA ILE A 51 -19.07 14.16 -1.10
C ILE A 51 -19.71 15.38 -0.44
N ILE A 52 -20.41 15.21 0.67
CA ILE A 52 -20.98 16.33 1.44
C ILE A 52 -19.89 17.32 1.85
N TYR A 53 -18.71 16.83 2.23
CA TYR A 53 -17.56 17.67 2.51
C TYR A 53 -17.07 18.44 1.27
N GLN A 54 -16.96 17.78 0.11
CA GLN A 54 -16.57 18.44 -1.14
C GLN A 54 -17.59 19.51 -1.56
N GLU A 55 -18.87 19.21 -1.44
CA GLU A 55 -19.95 20.13 -1.80
C GLU A 55 -20.00 21.32 -0.84
N ALA A 56 -19.81 21.10 0.45
CA ALA A 56 -19.68 22.18 1.42
C ALA A 56 -18.47 23.08 1.12
N ARG A 57 -17.34 22.51 0.66
CA ARG A 57 -16.20 23.30 0.17
C ARG A 57 -16.53 24.08 -1.10
N ARG A 58 -17.25 23.49 -2.06
CA ARG A 58 -17.70 24.16 -3.29
C ARG A 58 -18.57 25.38 -2.97
N LEU A 59 -19.45 25.24 -1.99
CA LEU A 59 -20.33 26.29 -1.48
C LEU A 59 -19.60 27.30 -0.57
N GLN A 60 -18.29 27.17 -0.38
CA GLN A 60 -17.48 28.01 0.51
C GLN A 60 -18.01 28.05 1.95
N MET A 61 -18.72 27.01 2.37
CA MET A 61 -19.28 26.92 3.71
C MET A 61 -18.22 26.37 4.65
N ILE A 62 -17.68 27.22 5.53
CA ILE A 62 -16.81 26.80 6.63
C ILE A 62 -17.63 25.86 7.52
N SER A 63 -17.48 24.56 7.29
CA SER A 63 -18.24 23.53 7.96
C SER A 63 -17.26 22.70 8.77
N ASN A 64 -17.37 22.79 10.09
CA ASN A 64 -16.58 21.93 10.96
C ASN A 64 -16.99 20.47 10.76
N HIS A 65 -16.12 19.56 11.19
CA HIS A 65 -16.33 18.13 11.06
C HIS A 65 -17.69 17.66 11.62
N TYR A 66 -18.16 18.30 12.68
CA TYR A 66 -19.46 18.01 13.29
C TYR A 66 -20.64 18.31 12.35
N VAL A 67 -20.67 19.47 11.70
CA VAL A 67 -21.73 19.84 10.75
C VAL A 67 -21.80 18.84 9.59
N ILE A 68 -20.64 18.44 9.05
CA ILE A 68 -20.55 17.45 7.98
C ILE A 68 -21.10 16.10 8.43
N ILE A 69 -20.68 15.60 9.59
CA ILE A 69 -21.21 14.34 10.15
C ILE A 69 -22.73 14.43 10.28
N MET A 70 -23.26 15.52 10.85
CA MET A 70 -24.70 15.68 11.07
C MET A 70 -25.49 15.76 9.77
N ALA A 71 -24.99 16.48 8.76
CA ALA A 71 -25.56 16.50 7.42
C ALA A 71 -25.58 15.09 6.81
N THR A 72 -24.47 14.35 6.89
CA THR A 72 -24.40 12.96 6.43
C THR A 72 -25.41 12.07 7.15
N LYS A 73 -25.55 12.18 8.48
CA LYS A 73 -26.54 11.38 9.22
C LYS A 73 -27.96 11.65 8.73
N ARG A 74 -28.30 12.94 8.53
CA ARG A 74 -29.64 13.36 8.09
C ARG A 74 -29.95 12.91 6.67
N ILE A 75 -29.02 13.13 5.74
CA ILE A 75 -29.20 12.73 4.34
C ILE A 75 -29.29 11.21 4.25
N TRP A 76 -28.36 10.47 4.86
CA TRP A 76 -28.36 9.01 4.85
C TRP A 76 -29.66 8.39 5.37
N HIS A 77 -30.24 8.96 6.43
CA HIS A 77 -31.50 8.47 7.00
C HIS A 77 -32.70 8.75 6.08
N ARG A 78 -32.68 9.88 5.35
CA ARG A 78 -33.72 10.26 4.39
C ARG A 78 -33.56 9.58 3.03
N SER A 79 -32.38 9.07 2.70
CA SER A 79 -32.11 8.38 1.45
C SER A 79 -32.91 7.08 1.35
N THR A 80 -33.45 6.82 0.16
CA THR A 80 -34.10 5.55 -0.15
C THR A 80 -33.09 4.39 -0.12
N ARG A 81 -33.60 3.15 -0.16
CA ARG A 81 -32.73 1.97 -0.27
C ARG A 81 -31.87 2.02 -1.54
N SER A 82 -32.46 2.35 -2.69
CA SER A 82 -31.75 2.46 -3.97
C SER A 82 -30.67 3.53 -3.95
N GLN A 83 -30.96 4.70 -3.39
CA GLN A 83 -29.99 5.79 -3.22
C GLN A 83 -28.80 5.38 -2.34
N ARG A 84 -29.06 4.64 -1.25
CA ARG A 84 -27.99 4.11 -0.40
C ARG A 84 -27.18 3.02 -1.10
N GLN A 85 -27.82 2.22 -1.94
CA GLN A 85 -27.18 1.12 -2.67
C GLN A 85 -26.10 1.64 -3.62
N ILE A 86 -26.35 2.75 -4.33
CA ILE A 86 -25.35 3.42 -5.17
C ILE A 86 -24.04 3.63 -4.40
N PHE A 87 -24.11 4.21 -3.21
CA PHE A 87 -22.92 4.43 -2.38
C PHE A 87 -22.28 3.15 -1.86
N ILE A 88 -23.08 2.13 -1.54
CA ILE A 88 -22.59 0.86 -1.03
C ILE A 88 -21.81 0.13 -2.13
N ASP A 89 -22.36 0.06 -3.34
CA ASP A 89 -21.73 -0.60 -4.48
C ASP A 89 -20.41 0.09 -4.84
N SER A 90 -20.39 1.42 -4.86
CA SER A 90 -19.16 2.18 -5.07
C SER A 90 -18.12 1.95 -3.97
N ALA A 91 -18.55 1.80 -2.71
CA ALA A 91 -17.63 1.48 -1.62
C ALA A 91 -17.02 0.09 -1.78
N HIS A 92 -17.80 -0.90 -2.24
CA HIS A 92 -17.29 -2.23 -2.55
C HIS A 92 -16.25 -2.19 -3.67
N GLU A 93 -16.51 -1.47 -4.75
CA GLU A 93 -15.57 -1.35 -5.86
C GLU A 93 -14.27 -0.65 -5.44
N ILE A 94 -14.36 0.43 -4.67
CA ILE A 94 -13.18 1.12 -4.11
C ILE A 94 -12.36 0.18 -3.23
N ASN A 95 -13.01 -0.61 -2.36
CA ASN A 95 -12.33 -1.57 -1.52
C ASN A 95 -11.64 -2.66 -2.36
N ARG A 96 -12.30 -3.15 -3.42
CA ARG A 96 -11.72 -4.13 -4.34
C ARG A 96 -10.47 -3.59 -5.04
N ILE A 97 -10.49 -2.34 -5.49
CA ILE A 97 -9.34 -1.65 -6.09
C ILE A 97 -8.20 -1.51 -5.07
N ASN A 98 -8.52 -1.08 -3.85
CA ASN A 98 -7.53 -0.93 -2.79
C ASN A 98 -6.91 -2.27 -2.37
N ASP A 99 -7.70 -3.33 -2.26
CA ASP A 99 -7.21 -4.67 -1.96
C ASP A 99 -6.30 -5.18 -3.09
N ARG A 100 -6.68 -4.97 -4.36
CA ARG A 100 -5.82 -5.30 -5.52
C ARG A 100 -4.51 -4.51 -5.48
N ASN A 101 -4.56 -3.21 -5.21
CA ASN A 101 -3.37 -2.37 -5.12
C ASN A 101 -2.46 -2.80 -3.96
N ARG A 102 -3.04 -3.19 -2.81
CA ARG A 102 -2.29 -3.69 -1.66
C ARG A 102 -1.57 -4.99 -1.98
N ARG A 103 -2.25 -5.94 -2.65
CA ARG A 103 -1.62 -7.18 -3.12
C ARG A 103 -0.47 -6.89 -4.08
N ARG A 104 -0.66 -6.03 -5.07
CA ARG A 104 0.41 -5.63 -6.01
C ARG A 104 1.64 -5.04 -5.29
N ILE A 105 1.44 -4.22 -4.26
CA ILE A 105 2.54 -3.67 -3.46
C ILE A 105 3.25 -4.78 -2.69
N MET A 106 2.50 -5.72 -2.09
CA MET A 106 3.09 -6.89 -1.44
C MET A 106 3.88 -7.75 -2.42
N ASP A 107 3.33 -8.06 -3.60
CA ASP A 107 4.01 -8.84 -4.63
C ASP A 107 5.31 -8.16 -5.09
N VAL A 108 5.30 -6.83 -5.27
CA VAL A 108 6.52 -6.06 -5.57
C VAL A 108 7.54 -6.13 -4.44
N ASN A 109 7.12 -6.03 -3.19
CA ASN A 109 8.03 -6.16 -2.05
C ASN A 109 8.59 -7.59 -1.92
N VAL A 110 7.79 -8.61 -2.19
CA VAL A 110 8.24 -10.02 -2.23
C VAL A 110 9.24 -10.22 -3.38
N ASN A 111 8.99 -9.62 -4.54
CA ASN A 111 9.93 -9.65 -5.65
C ASN A 111 11.21 -8.88 -5.33
N ALA A 112 11.15 -7.73 -4.67
CA ALA A 112 12.32 -6.97 -4.24
C ALA A 112 13.13 -7.75 -3.19
N ASP A 113 12.47 -8.41 -2.23
CA ASP A 113 13.13 -9.31 -1.27
C ASP A 113 13.80 -10.49 -1.97
N THR A 114 13.11 -11.11 -2.92
CA THR A 114 13.65 -12.20 -3.74
C THR A 114 14.85 -11.73 -4.55
N LEU A 115 14.77 -10.56 -5.20
CA LEU A 115 15.88 -9.97 -5.95
C LEU A 115 17.06 -9.60 -5.05
N ASN A 116 16.82 -9.09 -3.84
CA ASN A 116 17.86 -8.84 -2.85
C ASN A 116 18.53 -10.13 -2.37
N ARG A 117 17.77 -11.21 -2.20
CA ARG A 117 18.34 -12.53 -1.85
C ARG A 117 19.16 -13.11 -2.99
N ILE A 118 18.69 -12.98 -4.24
CA ILE A 118 19.46 -13.38 -5.44
C ILE A 118 20.74 -12.54 -5.56
N SER A 119 20.68 -11.23 -5.34
CA SER A 119 21.87 -10.38 -5.42
C SER A 119 22.89 -10.73 -4.33
N GLN A 120 22.46 -11.17 -3.14
CA GLN A 120 23.32 -11.66 -2.07
C GLN A 120 23.92 -13.04 -2.35
N ILE A 121 23.21 -13.94 -3.06
CA ILE A 121 23.76 -15.22 -3.53
C ILE A 121 24.90 -15.01 -4.54
N ASN A 122 24.82 -13.93 -5.33
CA ASN A 122 25.86 -13.54 -6.29
C ASN A 122 27.05 -12.78 -5.67
N ILE A 123 27.06 -12.57 -4.35
CA ILE A 123 28.26 -12.08 -3.66
C ILE A 123 29.11 -13.31 -3.33
N GLN A 124 30.33 -13.37 -3.88
CA GLN A 124 31.28 -14.45 -3.63
C GLN A 124 31.48 -14.67 -2.12
N GLN A 125 30.98 -15.81 -1.62
CA GLN A 125 31.26 -16.29 -0.27
C GLN A 125 32.52 -17.13 -0.31
N VAL A 126 33.69 -16.47 -0.35
CA VAL A 126 34.98 -17.16 -0.21
C VAL A 126 35.35 -17.11 1.26
N ASP A 127 35.00 -18.17 2.00
CA ASP A 127 35.24 -18.23 3.46
C ASP A 127 36.58 -18.91 3.80
N THR A 128 37.31 -19.43 2.80
CA THR A 128 38.59 -20.10 3.03
C THR A 128 39.63 -19.79 1.95
N THR A 129 40.91 -19.81 2.35
CA THR A 129 42.06 -19.62 1.45
C THR A 129 42.08 -20.66 0.31
N PHE A 130 41.63 -21.89 0.59
CA PHE A 130 41.57 -22.98 -0.39
C PHE A 130 40.58 -22.69 -1.55
N GLU A 131 39.40 -22.18 -1.24
CA GLU A 131 38.39 -21.85 -2.26
C GLU A 131 38.83 -20.66 -3.10
N LYS A 132 39.57 -19.71 -2.51
CA LYS A 132 40.15 -18.56 -3.21
C LYS A 132 41.14 -18.98 -4.29
N ASP A 133 41.94 -20.01 -4.03
CA ASP A 133 42.98 -20.50 -4.94
C ASP A 133 42.38 -21.28 -6.13
N ILE A 134 41.25 -21.96 -5.93
CA ILE A 134 40.49 -22.62 -7.01
C ILE A 134 39.89 -21.60 -7.98
N TYR A 135 39.33 -20.51 -7.47
CA TYR A 135 38.66 -19.50 -8.32
C TYR A 135 39.63 -18.56 -9.04
N ASN A 136 40.77 -18.23 -8.43
CA ASN A 136 41.75 -17.31 -9.03
C ASN A 136 42.80 -18.01 -9.90
N GLY A 137 42.82 -19.35 -9.88
CA GLY A 137 43.85 -20.15 -10.52
C GLY A 137 45.15 -20.11 -9.72
N VAL A 138 45.70 -21.30 -9.43
CA VAL A 138 47.03 -21.41 -8.82
C VAL A 138 48.08 -21.37 -9.93
N GLN A 139 49.04 -20.45 -9.84
CA GLN A 139 50.14 -20.39 -10.80
C GLN A 139 51.13 -21.53 -10.47
N PHE A 140 51.16 -22.56 -11.31
CA PHE A 140 52.06 -23.72 -11.16
C PHE A 140 53.48 -23.41 -11.64
N ASP A 141 54.09 -22.33 -11.15
CA ASP A 141 55.47 -21.99 -11.48
C ASP A 141 56.37 -22.23 -10.27
N GLN A 142 56.59 -23.51 -9.95
CA GLN A 142 57.80 -24.04 -9.31
C GLN A 142 57.74 -25.57 -9.29
N VAL A 143 58.20 -26.17 -10.39
CA VAL A 143 58.59 -27.58 -10.40
C VAL A 143 59.92 -27.68 -9.67
N ASP A 144 59.88 -27.86 -8.36
CA ASP A 144 61.01 -28.51 -7.68
C ASP A 144 60.91 -30.00 -8.00
N LEU A 145 61.81 -30.44 -8.89
CA LEU A 145 62.02 -31.83 -9.27
C LEU A 145 62.21 -32.68 -8.01
N PHE A 146 61.15 -33.39 -7.60
CA PHE A 146 61.27 -34.51 -6.69
C PHE A 146 62.15 -35.57 -7.35
N LEU A 147 63.41 -35.65 -6.91
CA LEU A 147 64.27 -36.77 -7.23
C LEU A 147 63.73 -38.03 -6.52
N PRO A 148 63.78 -39.20 -7.18
CA PRO A 148 63.02 -40.36 -6.75
C PRO A 148 63.86 -41.28 -5.83
N TRP A 149 63.30 -41.60 -4.66
CA TRP A 149 63.61 -42.76 -3.79
C TRP A 149 65.00 -42.84 -3.13
N GLU A 150 65.08 -42.49 -1.85
CA GLU A 150 66.02 -43.11 -0.91
C GLU A 150 65.22 -43.71 0.26
N PHE A 151 65.27 -45.03 0.41
CA PHE A 151 64.82 -45.75 1.59
C PHE A 151 65.87 -45.59 2.69
N PRO A 152 65.52 -45.23 3.93
CA PRO A 152 66.44 -45.40 5.04
C PRO A 152 66.51 -46.88 5.44
N GLU A 153 67.60 -47.55 5.05
CA GLU A 153 68.08 -48.76 5.70
C GLU A 153 68.47 -48.41 7.15
N SER A 154 67.63 -48.78 8.13
CA SER A 154 68.05 -49.23 9.48
C SER A 154 66.88 -49.27 10.48
N ALA A 155 66.32 -50.48 10.67
CA ALA A 155 65.66 -51.00 11.87
C ALA A 155 65.08 -52.38 11.48
N PHE A 156 65.52 -53.57 11.86
CA PHE A 156 66.47 -54.19 12.81
C PHE A 156 66.66 -55.67 12.32
N PRO A 157 67.57 -56.50 12.88
CA PRO A 157 68.55 -56.29 13.94
C PRO A 157 70.02 -56.38 13.50
#